data_AF-A0A6G0HXF9-F1
#
_entry.id   AF-A0A6G0HXF9-F1
#
_cell.length_a   1.000
_cell.length_b   1.000
_cell.length_c   1.000
_cell.angle_alpha   90.00
_cell.angle_beta   90.00
_cell.angle_gamma   90.00
#
_symmetry.space_group_name_H-M   'P 1'
#
loop_
_entity.id
_entity.type
_entity.pdbx_description
1 polymer ?
#
loop_
_entity_poly.entity_id
_entity_poly.type
_entity_poly.pdbx_seq_one_letter_code
_entity_poly.pdbx_strand_id
1 'polypeptide(L)'
;MTRQRASSAPVIRTAFTSSSSMSESAEALAANLKSRRNVTIEITNVTNNICLIDPKVYLESGNCHSPPQPTVRPLKTEVCNFSKSSGKASGAVGILTYDMFERQSNCAREKLAIMFSVPYDYNFYKNWVALGIYDKSRECDESLYKEMYNNKEQQGFVRAEAKGCGLMFVGKNLDVMCTMSPLGRAILKVELWDKIFTPGAQQQHY
;
A
#
# COMPACT_ATOMS: atom_id res chain seq x y z
N MET A 1 71.42 33.17 9.81
CA MET A 1 70.85 31.93 10.38
C MET A 1 69.47 32.25 10.95
N THR A 2 68.40 31.99 10.20
CA THR A 2 67.04 32.11 10.72
C THR A 2 66.16 31.08 10.02
N ARG A 3 65.76 30.04 10.75
CA ARG A 3 64.92 28.92 10.27
C ARG A 3 63.47 29.38 10.13
N GLN A 4 62.87 29.22 8.95
CA GLN A 4 61.41 29.18 8.79
C GLN A 4 60.88 27.81 9.25
N ARG A 5 59.92 27.82 10.18
CA ARG A 5 59.13 26.63 10.55
C ARG A 5 57.94 26.53 9.58
N ALA A 6 57.86 25.43 8.84
CA ALA A 6 56.64 25.02 8.15
C ALA A 6 55.67 24.40 9.17
N SER A 7 54.44 24.90 9.23
CA SER A 7 53.34 24.35 10.03
C SER A 7 52.54 23.39 9.15
N SER A 8 52.52 22.10 9.50
CA SER A 8 51.72 21.06 8.85
C SER A 8 50.38 20.91 9.58
N ALA A 9 49.29 21.34 8.95
CA ALA A 9 47.93 21.05 9.42
C ALA A 9 47.45 19.69 8.87
N PRO A 10 46.77 18.84 9.66
CA PRO A 10 46.28 17.56 9.20
C PRO A 10 45.02 17.73 8.35
N VAL A 11 44.99 17.09 7.18
CA VAL A 11 43.80 16.98 6.34
C VAL A 11 42.85 15.97 6.98
N ILE A 12 41.80 16.46 7.64
CA ILE A 12 40.71 15.62 8.16
C ILE A 12 39.91 15.12 6.97
N ARG A 13 40.13 13.86 6.56
CA ARG A 13 39.23 13.15 5.64
C ARG A 13 37.99 12.75 6.41
N THR A 14 36.93 13.55 6.31
CA THR A 14 35.60 13.17 6.79
C THR A 14 35.11 12.00 5.95
N ALA A 15 35.05 10.82 6.57
CA ALA A 15 34.38 9.67 5.98
C ALA A 15 32.89 9.99 5.88
N PHE A 16 32.39 10.17 4.65
CA PHE A 16 30.96 10.16 4.39
C PHE A 16 30.47 8.72 4.61
N THR A 17 29.96 8.44 5.81
CA THR A 17 29.16 7.24 6.03
C THR A 17 27.85 7.45 5.28
N SER A 18 27.70 6.77 4.15
CA SER A 18 26.41 6.67 3.46
C SER A 18 25.44 5.94 4.37
N SER A 19 24.61 6.68 5.10
CA SER A 19 23.44 6.09 5.76
C SER A 19 22.48 5.66 4.66
N SER A 20 22.53 4.39 4.28
CA SER A 20 21.42 3.77 3.56
C SER A 20 20.19 3.91 4.46
N SER A 21 19.30 4.84 4.12
CA SER A 21 17.96 4.89 4.68
C SER A 21 17.30 3.54 4.40
N MET A 22 17.33 2.63 5.37
CA MET A 22 16.54 1.41 5.31
C MET A 22 15.10 1.86 5.46
N SER A 23 14.33 1.77 4.37
CA SER A 23 12.88 1.86 4.45
C SER A 23 12.41 0.84 5.47
N GLU A 24 11.62 1.28 6.45
CA GLU A 24 10.97 0.36 7.39
C GLU A 24 10.07 -0.58 6.57
N SER A 25 10.18 -1.90 6.78
CA SER A 25 9.34 -2.89 6.10
C SER A 25 8.01 -3.07 6.83
N ALA A 26 7.01 -3.63 6.17
CA ALA A 26 5.74 -3.93 6.83
C ALA A 26 5.88 -4.90 8.00
N GLU A 27 6.79 -5.87 7.93
CA GLU A 27 7.05 -6.80 9.03
C GLU A 27 7.66 -6.09 10.25
N ALA A 28 8.61 -5.17 10.01
CA ALA A 28 9.23 -4.40 11.09
C ALA A 28 8.19 -3.51 11.80
N LEU A 29 7.35 -2.81 11.03
CA LEU A 29 6.26 -2.01 11.59
C LEU A 29 5.26 -2.89 12.33
N ALA A 30 4.84 -4.03 11.74
CA ALA A 30 3.86 -4.92 12.33
C ALA A 30 4.35 -5.56 13.65
N ALA A 31 5.65 -5.84 13.77
CA ALA A 31 6.25 -6.40 14.98
C ALA A 31 6.14 -5.45 16.19
N ASN A 32 6.16 -4.14 15.94
CA ASN A 32 6.05 -3.11 16.99
C ASN A 32 4.60 -2.84 17.44
N LEU A 33 3.60 -3.38 16.74
CA LEU A 33 2.19 -3.12 17.05
C LEU A 33 1.65 -4.01 18.16
N LYS A 34 1.21 -3.36 19.24
CA LYS A 34 0.58 -4.04 20.38
C LYS A 34 -0.87 -4.47 20.09
N SER A 35 -1.56 -3.78 19.18
CA SER A 35 -2.96 -4.05 18.84
C SER A 35 -3.15 -5.49 18.34
N ARG A 36 -4.26 -6.14 18.76
CA ARG A 36 -4.63 -7.50 18.34
C ARG A 36 -5.39 -7.55 17.01
N ARG A 37 -5.91 -6.40 16.55
CA ARG A 37 -6.56 -6.24 15.25
C ARG A 37 -5.96 -5.03 14.55
N ASN A 38 -5.21 -5.29 13.50
CA ASN A 38 -4.63 -4.27 12.64
C ASN A 38 -4.35 -4.85 11.26
N VAL A 39 -4.12 -3.96 10.30
CA VAL A 39 -3.55 -4.29 9.00
C VAL A 39 -2.39 -3.34 8.74
N THR A 40 -1.22 -3.92 8.46
CA THR A 40 -0.08 -3.20 7.91
C THR A 40 -0.10 -3.38 6.41
N ILE A 41 -0.15 -2.27 5.68
CA ILE A 41 -0.20 -2.27 4.22
C ILE A 41 1.17 -1.84 3.70
N GLU A 42 1.79 -2.69 2.91
CA GLU A 42 2.99 -2.39 2.13
C GLU A 42 2.57 -2.14 0.69
N ILE A 43 2.89 -0.97 0.13
CA ILE A 43 2.62 -0.68 -1.28
C ILE A 43 3.94 -0.51 -1.99
N THR A 44 4.23 -1.40 -2.93
CA THR A 44 5.39 -1.33 -3.81
C THR A 44 4.94 -0.87 -5.20
N ASN A 45 5.36 0.33 -5.57
CA ASN A 45 5.14 0.85 -6.90
C ASN A 45 6.28 0.41 -7.82
N VAL A 46 6.03 -0.61 -8.64
CA VAL A 46 7.00 -1.16 -9.61
C VAL A 46 6.88 -0.48 -10.99
N THR A 47 5.86 0.37 -11.18
CA THR A 47 5.70 1.14 -12.42
C THR A 47 6.87 2.09 -12.62
N ASN A 48 7.09 2.48 -13.89
CA ASN A 48 8.12 3.46 -14.24
C ASN A 48 7.60 4.90 -14.30
N ASN A 49 6.28 5.08 -14.48
CA ASN A 49 5.71 6.38 -14.87
C ASN A 49 4.60 6.88 -13.94
N ILE A 50 4.07 6.05 -13.04
CA ILE A 50 2.96 6.43 -12.16
C ILE A 50 3.50 6.85 -10.80
N CYS A 51 3.08 8.02 -10.32
CA CYS A 51 3.16 8.39 -8.91
C CYS A 51 1.79 8.17 -8.27
N LEU A 52 1.73 7.48 -7.14
CA LEU A 52 0.54 7.54 -6.29
C LEU A 52 0.61 8.83 -5.47
N ILE A 53 -0.45 9.63 -5.50
CA ILE A 53 -0.55 10.90 -4.79
C ILE A 53 -1.93 11.04 -4.13
N ASP A 54 -2.10 12.06 -3.28
CA ASP A 54 -3.37 12.39 -2.62
C ASP A 54 -4.03 11.17 -1.93
N PRO A 55 -3.36 10.54 -0.96
CA PRO A 55 -3.97 9.43 -0.23
C PRO A 55 -5.22 9.90 0.51
N LYS A 56 -6.35 9.23 0.27
CA LYS A 56 -7.58 9.39 1.05
C LYS A 56 -7.94 8.06 1.72
N VAL A 57 -8.44 8.16 2.95
CA VAL A 57 -8.83 6.99 3.75
C VAL A 57 -10.26 7.18 4.24
N TYR A 58 -11.08 6.17 4.03
CA TYR A 58 -12.36 6.00 4.72
C TYR A 58 -12.29 4.77 5.62
N LEU A 59 -12.61 4.92 6.90
CA LEU A 59 -12.63 3.83 7.88
C LEU A 59 -14.06 3.59 8.35
N GLU A 60 -14.62 2.44 7.96
CA GLU A 60 -15.85 1.90 8.54
C GLU A 60 -15.60 1.53 10.03
N SER A 61 -14.41 1.01 10.33
CA SER A 61 -14.03 0.61 11.69
C SER A 61 -12.53 0.75 11.94
N GLY A 62 -12.17 1.22 13.13
CA GLY A 62 -10.78 1.38 13.56
C GLY A 62 -10.29 2.82 13.43
N ASN A 63 -8.97 2.99 13.42
CA ASN A 63 -8.27 4.27 13.33
C ASN A 63 -6.99 4.12 12.49
N CYS A 64 -6.55 5.24 11.92
CA CYS A 64 -5.24 5.35 11.29
C CYS A 64 -4.15 5.42 12.38
N HIS A 65 -3.25 4.43 12.42
CA HIS A 65 -2.14 4.38 13.39
C HIS A 65 -0.86 4.93 12.77
N SER A 66 -0.52 4.50 11.55
CA SER A 66 0.55 5.07 10.74
C SER A 66 -0.06 5.51 9.41
N PRO A 67 -0.08 6.81 9.09
CA PRO A 67 -0.73 7.30 7.89
C PRO A 67 -0.01 6.86 6.61
N PRO A 68 -0.75 6.72 5.49
CA PRO A 68 -0.18 6.52 4.16
C PRO A 68 0.78 7.66 3.79
N GLN A 69 1.83 7.33 3.04
CA GLN A 69 2.75 8.35 2.53
C GLN A 69 2.02 9.29 1.55
N PRO A 70 2.23 10.62 1.60
CA PRO A 70 1.59 11.55 0.67
C PRO A 70 1.90 11.30 -0.80
N THR A 71 3.02 10.61 -1.08
CA THR A 71 3.41 10.25 -2.45
C THR A 71 4.20 8.95 -2.47
N VAL A 72 3.87 8.05 -3.40
CA VAL A 72 4.62 6.83 -3.71
C VAL A 72 5.12 6.92 -5.15
N ARG A 73 6.40 7.28 -5.30
CA ARG A 73 7.03 7.45 -6.61
C ARG A 73 7.26 6.09 -7.30
N PRO A 74 7.49 6.09 -8.62
CA PRO A 74 8.00 4.92 -9.34
C PRO A 74 9.18 4.26 -8.61
N LEU A 75 9.19 2.94 -8.59
CA LEU A 75 10.25 2.10 -8.00
C LEU A 75 10.48 2.36 -6.50
N LYS A 76 9.42 2.69 -5.77
CA LYS A 76 9.46 2.92 -4.31
C LYS A 76 8.40 2.08 -3.60
N THR A 77 8.73 1.75 -2.36
CA THR A 77 7.85 1.07 -1.42
C THR A 77 7.50 2.01 -0.29
N GLU A 78 6.27 1.90 0.20
CA GLU A 78 5.77 2.60 1.37
C GLU A 78 5.06 1.63 2.31
N VAL A 79 4.87 2.06 3.56
CA VAL A 79 4.18 1.27 4.57
C VAL A 79 3.25 2.17 5.39
N CYS A 80 2.02 1.72 5.58
CA CYS A 80 1.05 2.35 6.48
C CYS A 80 0.33 1.31 7.36
N ASN A 81 -0.36 1.77 8.40
CA ASN A 81 -1.06 0.89 9.34
C ASN A 81 -2.40 1.45 9.83
N PHE A 82 -3.40 0.58 9.80
CA PHE A 82 -4.71 0.81 10.38
C PHE A 82 -4.97 -0.19 11.49
N SER A 83 -5.51 0.27 12.61
CA SER A 83 -5.68 -0.56 13.80
C SER A 83 -7.06 -0.37 14.42
N LYS A 84 -7.54 -1.37 15.16
CA LYS A 84 -8.79 -1.23 15.90
C LYS A 84 -8.75 -0.08 16.89
N SER A 85 -9.91 0.49 17.18
CA SER A 85 -10.06 1.46 18.26
C SER A 85 -9.80 0.80 19.62
N SER A 86 -9.12 1.52 20.51
CA SER A 86 -8.87 1.06 21.88
C SER A 86 -10.19 0.90 22.64
N GLY A 87 -10.27 -0.07 23.55
CA GLY A 87 -11.43 -0.29 24.42
C GLY A 87 -12.72 -0.80 23.76
N LYS A 88 -12.79 -0.90 22.42
CA LYS A 88 -13.97 -1.41 21.69
C LYS A 88 -13.73 -2.79 21.09
N ALA A 89 -14.79 -3.60 20.95
CA ALA A 89 -14.76 -4.87 20.21
C ALA A 89 -14.86 -4.61 18.68
N SER A 90 -13.93 -3.82 18.15
CA SER A 90 -13.87 -3.42 16.73
C SER A 90 -12.69 -4.05 15.99
N GLY A 91 -12.80 -4.05 14.65
CA GLY A 91 -11.75 -4.47 13.72
C GLY A 91 -10.95 -3.29 13.17
N ALA A 92 -10.19 -3.54 12.11
CA ALA A 92 -9.60 -2.53 11.23
C ALA A 92 -10.17 -2.74 9.83
N VAL A 93 -11.10 -1.88 9.42
CA VAL A 93 -11.93 -2.07 8.23
C VAL A 93 -12.11 -0.74 7.52
N GLY A 94 -11.83 -0.71 6.23
CA GLY A 94 -11.95 0.50 5.45
C GLY A 94 -11.37 0.37 4.05
N ILE A 95 -11.11 1.52 3.47
CA ILE A 95 -10.57 1.66 2.12
C ILE A 95 -9.53 2.78 2.10
N LEU A 96 -8.43 2.51 1.42
CA LEU A 96 -7.36 3.45 1.10
C LEU A 96 -7.37 3.68 -0.39
N THR A 97 -7.34 4.94 -0.82
CA THR A 97 -7.26 5.30 -2.22
C THR A 97 -6.09 6.24 -2.50
N TYR A 98 -5.52 6.12 -3.69
CA TYR A 98 -4.53 7.08 -4.22
C TYR A 98 -4.93 7.53 -5.62
N ASP A 99 -4.75 8.81 -5.91
CA ASP A 99 -4.76 9.30 -7.28
C ASP A 99 -3.53 8.77 -8.03
N MET A 100 -3.76 8.26 -9.24
CA MET A 100 -2.72 7.71 -10.10
C MET A 100 -2.23 8.80 -11.06
N PHE A 101 -1.18 9.50 -10.68
CA PHE A 101 -0.61 10.58 -11.47
C PHE A 101 0.42 10.05 -12.46
N GLU A 102 0.11 10.19 -13.75
CA GLU A 102 1.00 9.79 -14.83
C GLU A 102 1.94 10.94 -15.20
N ARG A 103 3.25 10.73 -15.03
CA ARG A 103 4.23 11.81 -15.18
C ARG A 103 4.37 12.32 -16.61
N GLN A 104 4.26 11.44 -17.60
CA GLN A 104 4.37 11.80 -19.02
C GLN A 104 3.22 12.69 -19.49
N SER A 105 1.98 12.36 -19.11
CA SER A 105 0.80 13.15 -19.46
C SER A 105 0.53 14.29 -18.48
N ASN A 106 1.29 14.35 -17.37
CA ASN A 106 1.18 15.35 -16.31
C ASN A 106 -0.25 15.47 -15.76
N CYS A 107 -0.96 14.34 -15.65
CA CYS A 107 -2.34 14.31 -15.19
C CYS A 107 -2.65 13.05 -14.37
N ALA A 108 -3.67 13.12 -13.52
CA ALA A 108 -4.23 11.97 -12.83
C ALA A 108 -5.67 11.79 -13.30
N ARG A 109 -5.96 10.66 -13.95
CA ARG A 109 -7.31 10.34 -14.48
C ARG A 109 -7.97 9.20 -13.74
N GLU A 110 -7.16 8.35 -13.12
CA GLU A 110 -7.60 7.15 -12.43
C GLU A 110 -7.20 7.21 -10.95
N LYS A 111 -7.86 6.38 -10.16
CA LYS A 111 -7.65 6.24 -8.73
C LYS A 111 -7.53 4.76 -8.39
N LEU A 112 -6.44 4.41 -7.69
CA LEU A 112 -6.29 3.10 -7.07
C LEU A 112 -7.15 3.05 -5.81
N ALA A 113 -7.90 1.96 -5.65
CA ALA A 113 -8.68 1.65 -4.45
C ALA A 113 -8.24 0.32 -3.85
N ILE A 114 -7.90 0.34 -2.56
CA ILE A 114 -7.50 -0.83 -1.76
C ILE A 114 -8.45 -0.94 -0.58
N MET A 115 -9.36 -1.90 -0.63
CA MET A 115 -10.24 -2.23 0.50
C MET A 115 -9.59 -3.32 1.36
N PHE A 116 -9.67 -3.13 2.68
CA PHE A 116 -9.21 -4.11 3.65
C PHE A 116 -10.25 -4.29 4.76
N SER A 117 -10.41 -5.53 5.22
CA SER A 117 -11.26 -5.86 6.33
C SER A 117 -10.59 -6.89 7.24
N VAL A 118 -10.30 -6.47 8.47
CA VAL A 118 -9.80 -7.33 9.56
C VAL A 118 -10.81 -7.27 10.70
N PRO A 119 -11.80 -8.18 10.76
CA PRO A 119 -12.86 -8.15 11.75
C PRO A 119 -12.35 -8.48 13.16
N TYR A 120 -13.13 -8.09 14.18
CA TYR A 120 -12.84 -8.46 15.56
C TYR A 120 -13.03 -9.96 15.81
N ASP A 121 -14.19 -10.50 15.41
CA ASP A 121 -14.60 -11.87 15.69
C ASP A 121 -14.44 -12.78 14.46
N TYR A 122 -13.51 -13.75 14.55
CA TYR A 122 -13.26 -14.72 13.48
C TYR A 122 -14.13 -15.98 13.53
N ASN A 123 -14.97 -16.13 14.55
CA ASN A 123 -15.96 -17.20 14.59
C ASN A 123 -17.03 -16.98 13.50
N PHE A 124 -17.38 -15.73 13.24
CA PHE A 124 -18.41 -15.35 12.27
C PHE A 124 -17.86 -14.72 10.98
N TYR A 125 -16.70 -14.06 11.04
CA TYR A 125 -16.16 -13.30 9.92
C TYR A 125 -14.76 -13.76 9.53
N LYS A 126 -14.29 -13.35 8.35
CA LYS A 126 -12.95 -13.62 7.81
C LYS A 126 -12.33 -12.32 7.33
N ASN A 127 -11.00 -12.32 7.12
CA ASN A 127 -10.35 -11.19 6.48
C ASN A 127 -10.76 -11.11 5.01
N TRP A 128 -10.97 -9.90 4.50
CA TRP A 128 -11.28 -9.65 3.10
C TRP A 128 -10.38 -8.54 2.55
N VAL A 129 -10.04 -8.66 1.27
CA VAL A 129 -9.30 -7.65 0.52
C VAL A 129 -9.96 -7.45 -0.84
N ALA A 130 -9.97 -6.21 -1.32
CA ALA A 130 -10.32 -5.91 -2.69
C ALA A 130 -9.40 -4.85 -3.30
N LEU A 131 -9.18 -4.96 -4.60
CA LEU A 131 -8.41 -4.03 -5.41
C LEU A 131 -9.29 -3.53 -6.55
N GLY A 132 -9.22 -2.24 -6.86
CA GLY A 132 -9.90 -1.67 -8.01
C GLY A 132 -9.21 -0.43 -8.56
N ILE A 133 -9.48 -0.14 -9.82
CA ILE A 133 -9.09 1.12 -10.46
C ILE A 133 -10.37 1.81 -10.92
N TYR A 134 -10.55 3.03 -10.44
CA TYR A 134 -11.73 3.85 -10.70
C TYR A 134 -11.34 5.13 -11.42
N ASP A 135 -12.32 5.83 -11.99
CA ASP A 135 -12.13 7.21 -12.41
C ASP A 135 -11.76 8.08 -11.20
N LYS A 136 -10.88 9.07 -11.39
CA LYS A 136 -10.42 9.97 -10.33
C LYS A 136 -11.57 10.65 -9.57
N SER A 137 -12.71 10.89 -10.23
CA SER A 137 -13.90 11.50 -9.62
C SER A 137 -14.60 10.60 -8.60
N ARG A 138 -14.25 9.31 -8.51
CA ARG A 138 -14.82 8.41 -7.49
C ARG A 138 -14.30 8.78 -6.10
N GLU A 139 -15.20 9.25 -5.23
CA GLU A 139 -14.83 9.64 -3.86
C GLU A 139 -14.43 8.43 -3.00
N CYS A 140 -13.52 8.69 -2.05
CA CYS A 140 -13.12 7.73 -1.02
C CYS A 140 -14.06 7.85 0.17
N ASP A 141 -15.16 7.10 0.14
CA ASP A 141 -16.26 7.23 1.08
C ASP A 141 -16.92 5.89 1.43
N GLU A 142 -17.98 5.97 2.23
CA GLU A 142 -18.81 4.82 2.62
C GLU A 142 -19.44 4.11 1.42
N SER A 143 -19.80 4.85 0.36
CA SER A 143 -20.38 4.30 -0.86
C SER A 143 -19.39 3.36 -1.55
N LEU A 144 -18.16 3.83 -1.77
CA LEU A 144 -17.12 3.03 -2.39
C LEU A 144 -16.74 1.82 -1.51
N TYR A 145 -16.64 1.99 -0.20
CA TYR A 145 -16.41 0.87 0.70
C TYR A 145 -17.51 -0.20 0.60
N LYS A 146 -18.79 0.20 0.67
CA LYS A 146 -19.93 -0.73 0.55
C LYS A 146 -19.98 -1.42 -0.80
N GLU A 147 -19.65 -0.72 -1.87
CA GLU A 147 -19.53 -1.29 -3.22
C GLU A 147 -18.50 -2.42 -3.22
N MET A 148 -17.25 -2.13 -2.83
CA MET A 148 -16.18 -3.12 -2.86
C MET A 148 -16.43 -4.27 -1.87
N TYR A 149 -17.03 -4.03 -0.70
CA TYR A 149 -17.22 -5.04 0.35
C TYR A 149 -18.48 -5.91 0.18
N ASN A 150 -19.61 -5.33 -0.25
CA ASN A 150 -20.89 -6.03 -0.28
C ASN A 150 -21.34 -6.43 -1.68
N ASN A 151 -20.92 -5.70 -2.73
CA ASN A 151 -21.45 -5.97 -4.07
C ASN A 151 -21.03 -7.36 -4.55
N LYS A 152 -21.98 -8.08 -5.15
CA LYS A 152 -21.75 -9.42 -5.72
C LYS A 152 -21.18 -9.30 -7.13
N GLU A 153 -21.58 -8.27 -7.86
CA GLU A 153 -21.06 -7.96 -9.18
C GLU A 153 -19.79 -7.11 -9.03
N GLN A 154 -18.64 -7.74 -9.26
CA GLN A 154 -17.34 -7.10 -9.13
C GLN A 154 -16.98 -6.37 -10.43
N GLN A 155 -17.60 -5.21 -10.66
CA GLN A 155 -17.35 -4.37 -11.83
C GLN A 155 -16.34 -3.27 -11.45
N GLY A 156 -15.18 -3.24 -12.10
CA GLY A 156 -14.13 -2.24 -11.80
C GLY A 156 -13.28 -2.55 -10.56
N PHE A 157 -13.55 -3.67 -9.87
CA PHE A 157 -12.73 -4.19 -8.78
C PHE A 157 -12.73 -5.71 -8.77
N VAL A 158 -11.83 -6.31 -7.99
CA VAL A 158 -11.84 -7.72 -7.61
C VAL A 158 -11.76 -7.85 -6.09
N ARG A 159 -12.47 -8.82 -5.51
CA ARG A 159 -12.51 -9.09 -4.07
C ARG A 159 -12.27 -10.57 -3.79
N ALA A 160 -11.47 -10.86 -2.77
CA ALA A 160 -11.27 -12.21 -2.26
C ALA A 160 -11.16 -12.26 -0.73
N GLU A 161 -11.46 -13.43 -0.18
CA GLU A 161 -11.14 -13.75 1.21
C GLU A 161 -9.61 -13.84 1.35
N ALA A 162 -9.05 -13.18 2.35
CA ALA A 162 -7.62 -13.11 2.57
C ALA A 162 -7.11 -14.39 3.27
N LYS A 163 -6.59 -15.32 2.47
CA LYS A 163 -6.02 -16.61 2.92
C LYS A 163 -4.49 -16.66 2.84
N GLY A 164 -3.84 -15.55 2.48
CA GLY A 164 -2.44 -15.49 2.11
C GLY A 164 -2.16 -15.70 0.61
N CYS A 165 -3.20 -15.96 -0.19
CA CYS A 165 -3.09 -16.13 -1.64
C CYS A 165 -3.09 -14.79 -2.39
N GLY A 166 -2.58 -14.81 -3.62
CA GLY A 166 -2.58 -13.67 -4.53
C GLY A 166 -3.97 -13.33 -5.06
N LEU A 167 -4.25 -12.03 -5.16
CA LEU A 167 -5.39 -11.44 -5.87
C LEU A 167 -4.84 -10.45 -6.88
N MET A 168 -5.34 -10.48 -8.12
CA MET A 168 -4.88 -9.60 -9.20
C MET A 168 -6.06 -8.88 -9.84
N PHE A 169 -5.98 -7.56 -9.89
CA PHE A 169 -6.82 -6.72 -10.72
C PHE A 169 -6.10 -6.42 -12.03
N VAL A 170 -6.68 -6.86 -13.15
CA VAL A 170 -6.14 -6.64 -14.50
C VAL A 170 -6.75 -5.36 -15.06
N GLY A 171 -6.01 -4.26 -14.99
CA GLY A 171 -6.46 -2.96 -15.48
C GLY A 171 -6.21 -2.77 -16.98
N LYS A 172 -6.55 -1.60 -17.50
CA LYS A 172 -6.32 -1.29 -18.91
C LYS A 172 -4.83 -1.03 -19.22
N ASN A 173 -4.19 -0.20 -18.40
CA ASN A 173 -2.82 0.28 -18.62
C ASN A 173 -1.81 -0.25 -17.59
N LEU A 174 -2.30 -0.84 -16.51
CA LEU A 174 -1.50 -1.34 -15.40
C LEU A 174 -2.23 -2.49 -14.71
N ASP A 175 -1.48 -3.32 -14.01
CA ASP A 175 -2.02 -4.42 -13.22
C ASP A 175 -1.68 -4.19 -11.75
N VAL A 176 -2.61 -4.54 -10.86
CA VAL A 176 -2.44 -4.41 -9.42
C VAL A 176 -2.56 -5.78 -8.79
N MET A 177 -1.59 -6.17 -7.99
CA MET A 177 -1.57 -7.47 -7.31
C MET A 177 -1.49 -7.26 -5.81
N CYS A 178 -2.08 -8.17 -5.04
CA CYS A 178 -1.86 -8.18 -3.60
C CYS A 178 -1.91 -9.57 -2.99
N THR A 179 -1.30 -9.70 -1.81
CA THR A 179 -1.50 -10.83 -0.89
C THR A 179 -1.87 -10.29 0.49
N MET A 180 -2.71 -11.01 1.23
CA MET A 180 -3.07 -10.62 2.59
C MET A 180 -3.15 -11.83 3.51
N SER A 181 -2.48 -11.75 4.66
CA SER A 181 -2.51 -12.82 5.66
C SER A 181 -3.90 -12.94 6.34
N PRO A 182 -4.34 -14.16 6.74
CA PRO A 182 -5.63 -14.38 7.38
C PRO A 182 -5.67 -13.99 8.88
N LEU A 183 -4.60 -13.41 9.42
CA LEU A 183 -4.42 -13.20 10.85
C LEU A 183 -5.00 -11.86 11.32
N GLY A 184 -5.22 -11.76 12.64
CA GLY A 184 -5.69 -10.52 13.28
C GLY A 184 -4.68 -9.37 13.22
N ARG A 185 -3.38 -9.68 13.17
CA ARG A 185 -2.33 -8.71 12.81
C ARG A 185 -1.99 -8.97 11.35
N ALA A 186 -2.81 -8.42 10.47
CA ALA A 186 -2.72 -8.72 9.06
C ALA A 186 -1.56 -7.94 8.41
N ILE A 187 -0.88 -8.57 7.47
CA ILE A 187 0.01 -7.90 6.52
C ILE A 187 -0.66 -8.01 5.15
N LEU A 188 -0.84 -6.87 4.50
CA LEU A 188 -1.35 -6.74 3.13
C LEU A 188 -0.22 -6.15 2.29
N LYS A 189 0.28 -6.91 1.31
CA LYS A 189 1.28 -6.44 0.35
C LYS A 189 0.60 -6.16 -0.96
N VAL A 190 0.80 -4.96 -1.51
CA VAL A 190 0.22 -4.51 -2.77
C VAL A 190 1.35 -4.12 -3.71
N GLU A 191 1.27 -4.55 -4.96
CA GLU A 191 2.21 -4.20 -6.01
C GLU A 191 1.47 -3.58 -7.20
N LEU A 192 2.01 -2.48 -7.71
CA LEU A 192 1.55 -1.85 -8.93
C LEU A 192 2.57 -2.08 -10.04
N TRP A 193 2.10 -2.61 -11.16
CA TRP A 193 2.95 -2.94 -12.30
C TRP A 193 2.45 -2.25 -13.56
N ASP A 194 3.38 -1.75 -14.38
CA ASP A 194 3.07 -1.40 -15.77
C ASP A 194 2.43 -2.63 -16.45
N LYS A 195 1.54 -2.44 -17.43
CA LYS A 195 0.77 -3.55 -18.01
C LYS A 195 1.64 -4.77 -18.37
N ILE A 196 1.42 -5.90 -17.70
CA ILE A 196 2.14 -7.17 -17.96
C ILE A 196 1.18 -8.21 -18.55
N PHE A 197 -0.06 -8.24 -18.06
CA PHE A 197 -1.00 -9.30 -18.38
C PHE A 197 -2.06 -8.83 -19.38
N THR A 198 -1.91 -9.21 -20.63
CA THR A 198 -2.95 -8.97 -21.65
C THR A 198 -4.11 -9.97 -21.44
N PRO A 199 -5.36 -9.51 -21.32
CA PRO A 199 -6.51 -10.42 -21.30
C PRO A 199 -6.52 -11.26 -22.60
N GLY A 200 -6.25 -12.57 -22.48
CA GLY A 200 -6.18 -13.50 -23.61
C GLY A 200 -4.89 -14.34 -23.72
N ALA A 201 -3.84 -14.03 -22.94
CA ALA A 201 -2.59 -14.79 -22.99
C ALA A 201 -2.58 -16.10 -22.16
N GLN A 202 -3.65 -16.43 -21.43
CA GLN A 202 -3.74 -17.60 -20.54
C GLN A 202 -4.70 -18.70 -21.03
N GLN A 203 -4.86 -18.88 -22.35
CA GLN A 203 -5.54 -20.07 -22.91
C GLN A 203 -4.71 -20.87 -23.91
N GLN A 204 -3.40 -20.72 -23.88
CA GLN A 204 -2.50 -21.67 -24.55
C GLN A 204 -1.32 -21.91 -23.63
N HIS A 205 -1.37 -22.99 -22.86
CA HIS A 205 -0.27 -23.93 -22.62
C HIS A 205 -0.65 -24.92 -21.51
N TYR A 206 -0.88 -26.16 -21.97
CA TYR A 206 -1.09 -27.44 -21.29
C TYR A 206 -2.39 -27.67 -20.51
#